data_AF-A0A3A4PMC7-F1
#
_entry.id   AF-A0A3A4PMC7-F1
#
_cell.length_a   1.000
_cell.length_b   1.000
_cell.length_c   1.000
_cell.angle_alpha   90.00
_cell.angle_beta   90.00
_cell.angle_gamma   90.00
#
_symmetry.space_group_name_H-M   'P 1'
#
loop_
_entity.id
_entity.type
_entity.pdbx_description
1 polymer ?
#
loop_
_entity_poly.entity_id
_entity_poly.type
_entity_poly.pdbx_seq_one_letter_code
_entity_poly.pdbx_strand_id
1 'polypeptide(L)'
;MRKIACVLCLAASALLAPAAWADWSDDFERYNLGDICPQGGGWEGWEGNPNVCGEVSDEQANSGDKSLKIIGASGPGGDDTVQRFDENGGQWTFSVQTFIPDDAQGKASVILMNTYPTTGNNNNWSVVVELNADSGQVVRWPNLVIGNVIKGRWVEFQTPIDIDADKFDIYYDGQLLEGGVSWRDAVAPGGQPRIQALDLYGSEPGGGGTTGTYFDDASLKSRLGGTNCQYKLKKNSKAKKGCGSCPRKGDLFASETSCEDVKDCKKKISLKQVACPDGGQGFCKKIKGKLDSCG
;
A
#
# COMPACT_ATOMS: atom_id res chain seq x y z
N MET A 1 -7.83 39.23 -56.83
CA MET A 1 -8.20 37.84 -56.46
C MET A 1 -7.25 37.37 -55.36
N ARG A 2 -7.81 37.00 -54.20
CA ARG A 2 -7.07 36.75 -52.95
C ARG A 2 -6.30 35.43 -53.00
N LYS A 3 -5.06 35.48 -52.49
CA LYS A 3 -4.13 34.37 -52.26
C LYS A 3 -4.69 33.40 -51.22
N ILE A 4 -4.54 32.09 -51.42
CA ILE A 4 -4.69 31.08 -50.35
C ILE A 4 -3.45 30.19 -50.39
N ALA A 5 -2.54 30.41 -49.43
CA ALA A 5 -1.48 29.50 -49.09
C ALA A 5 -2.02 28.52 -48.04
N CYS A 6 -2.02 27.22 -48.37
CA CYS A 6 -2.44 26.15 -47.48
C CYS A 6 -1.24 25.74 -46.61
N VAL A 7 -1.22 26.17 -45.35
CA VAL A 7 -0.23 25.73 -44.36
C VAL A 7 -0.81 24.49 -43.68
N LEU A 8 -0.25 23.31 -43.98
CA LEU A 8 -0.47 22.11 -43.18
C LEU A 8 0.31 22.22 -41.86
N CYS A 9 -0.39 22.46 -40.76
CA CYS A 9 0.16 22.19 -39.42
C CYS A 9 0.01 20.70 -39.13
N LEU A 10 1.13 19.96 -39.13
CA LEU A 10 1.22 18.67 -38.43
C LEU A 10 1.17 18.96 -36.92
N ALA A 11 -0.01 18.79 -36.32
CA ALA A 11 -0.12 18.72 -34.88
C ALA A 11 0.35 17.32 -34.43
N ALA A 12 1.56 17.22 -33.91
CA ALA A 12 2.00 16.06 -33.15
C ALA A 12 1.14 15.97 -31.88
N SER A 13 0.10 15.14 -31.90
CA SER A 13 -0.65 14.79 -30.71
C SER A 13 0.25 13.94 -29.81
N ALA A 14 0.94 14.58 -28.87
CA ALA A 14 1.47 13.89 -27.70
C ALA A 14 0.29 13.27 -26.96
N LEU A 15 0.15 11.95 -27.07
CA LEU A 15 -0.76 11.15 -26.25
C LEU A 15 -0.25 11.28 -24.81
N LEU A 16 -0.88 12.17 -24.04
CA LEU A 16 -0.72 12.19 -22.59
C LEU A 16 -1.32 10.89 -22.05
N ALA A 17 -0.47 9.94 -21.67
CA ALA A 17 -0.89 8.78 -20.91
C ALA A 17 -1.41 9.26 -19.54
N PRO A 18 -2.60 8.86 -19.10
CA PRO A 18 -3.10 9.24 -17.78
C PRO A 18 -2.23 8.60 -16.69
N ALA A 19 -1.70 9.43 -15.78
CA ALA A 19 -1.14 8.94 -14.53
C ALA A 19 -2.28 8.34 -13.68
N ALA A 20 -2.21 7.03 -13.44
CA ALA A 20 -3.10 6.33 -12.52
C ALA A 20 -2.75 6.70 -11.07
N TRP A 21 -3.77 6.79 -10.22
CA TRP A 21 -3.66 7.09 -8.81
C TRP A 21 -4.02 5.81 -8.07
N ALA A 22 -3.05 5.03 -7.64
CA ALA A 22 -3.35 3.94 -6.73
C ALA A 22 -3.04 4.42 -5.31
N ASP A 23 -4.09 4.58 -4.52
CA ASP A 23 -4.01 4.65 -3.07
C ASP A 23 -5.01 3.60 -2.56
N TRP A 24 -4.49 2.58 -1.88
CA TRP A 24 -5.29 1.54 -1.22
C TRP A 24 -5.21 1.72 0.30
N SER A 25 -6.32 1.46 1.00
CA SER A 25 -6.34 1.35 2.45
C SER A 25 -7.49 0.49 2.94
N ASP A 26 -7.29 -0.16 4.08
CA ASP A 26 -8.33 -0.88 4.82
C ASP A 26 -8.13 -0.68 6.33
N ASP A 27 -9.17 -0.17 7.00
CA ASP A 27 -9.27 -0.01 8.47
C ASP A 27 -10.08 -1.15 9.10
N PHE A 28 -10.45 -2.17 8.32
CA PHE A 28 -11.23 -3.33 8.72
C PHE A 28 -12.65 -3.05 9.25
N GLU A 29 -13.08 -1.80 9.31
CA GLU A 29 -14.34 -1.40 9.96
C GLU A 29 -15.59 -1.86 9.22
N ARG A 30 -15.46 -2.11 7.91
CA ARG A 30 -16.57 -2.52 7.04
C ARG A 30 -16.96 -4.00 7.16
N TYR A 31 -16.12 -4.82 7.77
CA TYR A 31 -16.33 -6.27 7.85
C TYR A 31 -17.11 -6.66 9.12
N ASN A 32 -17.76 -7.82 9.08
CA ASN A 32 -18.27 -8.46 10.29
C ASN A 32 -17.13 -9.19 11.01
N LEU A 33 -17.32 -9.50 12.29
CA LEU A 33 -16.39 -10.33 13.04
C LEU A 33 -16.26 -11.74 12.44
N GLY A 34 -15.07 -12.34 12.55
CA GLY A 34 -14.71 -13.65 11.99
C GLY A 34 -13.93 -13.55 10.68
N ASP A 35 -13.77 -14.69 9.98
CA ASP A 35 -12.93 -14.84 8.77
C ASP A 35 -13.08 -13.68 7.78
N ILE A 36 -11.97 -13.05 7.38
CA ILE A 36 -12.00 -11.87 6.50
C ILE A 36 -12.27 -12.19 5.03
N CYS A 37 -11.67 -13.26 4.51
CA CYS A 37 -11.71 -13.60 3.09
C CYS A 37 -13.11 -13.79 2.45
N PRO A 38 -14.08 -14.48 3.09
CA PRO A 38 -15.41 -14.63 2.48
C PRO A 38 -16.21 -13.32 2.43
N GLN A 39 -15.75 -12.26 3.09
CA GLN A 39 -16.47 -11.00 3.22
C GLN A 39 -16.20 -10.02 2.07
N GLY A 40 -15.28 -10.36 1.17
CA GLY A 40 -14.88 -9.53 0.03
C GLY A 40 -13.83 -8.49 0.40
N GLY A 41 -13.76 -7.38 -0.34
CA GLY A 41 -12.80 -6.30 -0.06
C GLY A 41 -11.40 -6.48 -0.65
N GLY A 42 -11.12 -7.66 -1.24
CA GLY A 42 -9.87 -7.95 -1.96
C GLY A 42 -8.95 -8.94 -1.24
N TRP A 43 -9.26 -9.26 0.01
CA TRP A 43 -8.50 -10.21 0.82
C TRP A 43 -8.73 -11.65 0.37
N GLU A 44 -7.65 -12.39 0.24
CA GLU A 44 -7.62 -13.83 -0.01
C GLU A 44 -6.63 -14.49 0.95
N GLY A 45 -6.74 -15.80 1.14
CA GLY A 45 -5.67 -16.54 1.81
C GLY A 45 -4.56 -16.88 0.83
N TRP A 46 -3.41 -17.30 1.34
CA TRP A 46 -2.27 -17.73 0.53
C TRP A 46 -2.65 -18.64 -0.64
N GLU A 47 -2.20 -18.27 -1.83
CA GLU A 47 -2.49 -18.95 -3.11
C GLU A 47 -3.99 -19.22 -3.35
N GLY A 48 -4.85 -18.38 -2.77
CA GLY A 48 -6.30 -18.50 -2.84
C GLY A 48 -6.90 -19.57 -1.92
N ASN A 49 -6.13 -20.13 -0.97
CA ASN A 49 -6.66 -21.06 0.03
C ASN A 49 -7.46 -20.29 1.09
N PRO A 50 -8.80 -20.40 1.14
CA PRO A 50 -9.59 -19.60 2.08
C PRO A 50 -9.45 -20.06 3.54
N ASN A 51 -8.81 -21.21 3.81
CA ASN A 51 -8.72 -21.78 5.16
C ASN A 51 -7.51 -21.29 5.96
N VAL A 52 -6.74 -20.34 5.41
CA VAL A 52 -5.60 -19.71 6.07
C VAL A 52 -5.82 -18.21 6.20
N CYS A 53 -7.06 -17.74 6.18
CA CYS A 53 -7.34 -16.33 6.38
C CYS A 53 -7.45 -15.99 7.86
N GLY A 54 -6.92 -14.84 8.24
CA GLY A 54 -7.15 -14.26 9.56
C GLY A 54 -8.59 -13.83 9.76
N GLU A 55 -8.87 -13.41 10.98
CA GLU A 55 -10.20 -13.02 11.42
C GLU A 55 -10.27 -11.54 11.77
N VAL A 56 -11.40 -10.92 11.45
CA VAL A 56 -11.72 -9.58 11.96
C VAL A 56 -12.19 -9.73 13.40
N SER A 57 -11.53 -9.03 14.31
CA SER A 57 -11.71 -9.12 15.76
C SER A 57 -12.03 -7.74 16.36
N ASP A 58 -12.77 -7.72 17.46
CA ASP A 58 -13.01 -6.56 18.31
C ASP A 58 -12.18 -6.60 19.62
N GLU A 59 -11.23 -7.53 19.73
CA GLU A 59 -10.36 -7.66 20.90
C GLU A 59 -9.37 -6.49 21.04
N GLN A 60 -8.93 -5.93 19.91
CA GLN A 60 -8.04 -4.77 19.79
C GLN A 60 -8.40 -3.97 18.53
N ALA A 61 -8.23 -2.65 18.58
CA ALA A 61 -8.32 -1.78 17.41
C ALA A 61 -7.40 -0.55 17.60
N ASN A 62 -6.75 -0.07 16.54
CA ASN A 62 -6.01 1.19 16.55
C ASN A 62 -6.95 2.34 16.22
N SER A 63 -7.76 2.15 15.17
CA SER A 63 -8.85 3.04 14.81
C SER A 63 -10.17 2.29 14.85
N GLY A 64 -11.28 3.00 15.11
CA GLY A 64 -12.59 2.36 15.22
C GLY A 64 -12.68 1.34 16.36
N ASP A 65 -13.30 0.20 16.07
CA ASP A 65 -13.66 -0.86 17.01
C ASP A 65 -13.15 -2.26 16.56
N LYS A 66 -12.58 -2.41 15.36
CA LYS A 66 -12.17 -3.70 14.78
C LYS A 66 -10.76 -3.64 14.19
N SER A 67 -10.08 -4.79 14.18
CA SER A 67 -8.81 -4.99 13.46
C SER A 67 -8.69 -6.41 12.91
N LEU A 68 -7.69 -6.68 12.08
CA LEU A 68 -7.36 -8.04 11.63
C LEU A 68 -6.47 -8.73 12.66
N LYS A 69 -6.91 -9.89 13.16
CA LYS A 69 -6.13 -10.78 14.01
C LYS A 69 -5.55 -11.92 13.16
N ILE A 70 -4.26 -12.17 13.37
CA ILE A 70 -3.49 -13.23 12.74
C ILE A 70 -2.96 -14.14 13.83
N ILE A 71 -3.19 -15.45 13.68
CA ILE A 71 -2.65 -16.50 14.55
C ILE A 71 -1.86 -17.51 13.73
N GLY A 72 -0.71 -17.93 14.22
CA GLY A 72 0.12 -18.94 13.57
C GLY A 72 -0.33 -20.38 13.84
N ALA A 73 -1.22 -20.59 14.82
CA ALA A 73 -1.76 -21.89 15.18
C ALA A 73 -3.14 -22.20 14.53
N SER A 74 -3.56 -21.43 13.52
CA SER A 74 -4.77 -21.73 12.73
C SER A 74 -4.45 -22.76 11.64
N GLY A 75 -4.93 -23.99 11.84
CA GLY A 75 -4.81 -25.04 10.83
C GLY A 75 -3.36 -25.43 10.49
N PRO A 76 -3.11 -26.02 9.29
CA PRO A 76 -1.81 -26.59 8.96
C PRO A 76 -0.71 -25.58 8.59
N GLY A 77 -1.05 -24.30 8.34
CA GLY A 77 -0.10 -23.28 7.87
C GLY A 77 -0.04 -21.99 8.69
N GLY A 78 -0.92 -21.81 9.67
CA GLY A 78 -1.15 -20.49 10.27
C GLY A 78 -1.95 -19.58 9.34
N ASP A 79 -2.39 -18.43 9.85
CA ASP A 79 -3.07 -17.42 9.05
C ASP A 79 -2.07 -16.75 8.12
N ASP A 80 -2.38 -16.67 6.85
CA ASP A 80 -1.61 -16.15 5.74
C ASP A 80 -2.57 -15.38 4.83
N THR A 81 -2.73 -14.09 5.15
CA THR A 81 -3.79 -13.22 4.63
C THR A 81 -3.23 -12.20 3.66
N VAL A 82 -3.70 -12.25 2.43
CA VAL A 82 -3.07 -11.59 1.29
C VAL A 82 -4.01 -10.57 0.65
N GLN A 83 -3.49 -9.38 0.39
CA GLN A 83 -4.12 -8.36 -0.45
C GLN A 83 -3.29 -8.19 -1.73
N ARG A 84 -3.94 -8.36 -2.89
CA ARG A 84 -3.28 -8.19 -4.20
C ARG A 84 -3.22 -6.73 -4.65
N PHE A 85 -2.15 -6.40 -5.36
CA PHE A 85 -1.90 -5.13 -6.04
C PHE A 85 -1.44 -5.35 -7.48
N ASP A 86 -1.43 -4.28 -8.29
CA ASP A 86 -0.87 -4.29 -9.66
C ASP A 86 -0.10 -3.00 -9.94
N GLU A 87 0.73 -2.58 -8.97
CA GLU A 87 1.49 -1.34 -9.07
C GLU A 87 2.83 -1.57 -9.74
N ASN A 88 3.16 -0.77 -10.75
CA ASN A 88 4.37 -0.92 -11.56
C ASN A 88 5.20 0.36 -11.52
N GLY A 89 6.47 0.27 -11.08
CA GLY A 89 7.34 1.44 -10.92
C GLY A 89 6.87 2.47 -9.90
N GLY A 90 7.57 3.59 -9.83
CA GLY A 90 7.23 4.73 -8.97
C GLY A 90 7.65 4.59 -7.51
N GLN A 91 7.25 5.58 -6.71
CA GLN A 91 7.51 5.61 -5.28
C GLN A 91 6.21 5.38 -4.51
N TRP A 92 6.31 4.70 -3.38
CA TRP A 92 5.18 4.23 -2.60
C TRP A 92 5.50 4.30 -1.12
N THR A 93 4.49 4.47 -0.29
CA THR A 93 4.60 4.19 1.14
C THR A 93 3.58 3.12 1.46
N PHE A 94 4.07 1.98 1.93
CA PHE A 94 3.25 1.03 2.66
C PHE A 94 3.28 1.38 4.16
N SER A 95 2.15 1.28 4.83
CA SER A 95 2.04 1.41 6.29
C SER A 95 0.99 0.44 6.84
N VAL A 96 1.21 -0.06 8.06
CA VAL A 96 0.21 -0.81 8.83
C VAL A 96 0.49 -0.63 10.32
N GLN A 97 -0.55 -0.51 11.13
CA GLN A 97 -0.43 -0.54 12.58
C GLN A 97 -0.32 -1.99 13.03
N THR A 98 0.61 -2.26 13.94
CA THR A 98 0.85 -3.60 14.50
C THR A 98 0.64 -3.56 16.01
N PHE A 99 -0.03 -4.56 16.56
CA PHE A 99 -0.16 -4.75 18.00
C PHE A 99 0.19 -6.18 18.38
N ILE A 100 1.15 -6.31 19.29
CA ILE A 100 1.60 -7.58 19.84
C ILE A 100 1.28 -7.56 21.34
N PRO A 101 0.36 -8.40 21.83
CA PRO A 101 0.07 -8.50 23.26
C PRO A 101 1.33 -8.77 24.10
N ASP A 102 1.36 -8.28 25.34
CA ASP A 102 2.51 -8.47 26.24
C ASP A 102 2.86 -9.95 26.49
N ASP A 103 1.83 -10.80 26.54
CA ASP A 103 1.89 -12.24 26.76
C ASP A 103 1.93 -13.05 25.46
N ALA A 104 1.95 -12.40 24.29
CA ALA A 104 2.05 -13.10 23.02
C ALA A 104 3.40 -13.83 22.89
N GLN A 105 3.32 -15.01 22.28
CA GLN A 105 4.45 -15.88 21.92
C GLN A 105 4.49 -16.03 20.40
N GLY A 106 5.62 -16.53 19.89
CA GLY A 106 5.85 -16.77 18.48
C GLY A 106 6.07 -15.47 17.68
N LYS A 107 5.90 -15.56 16.36
CA LYS A 107 6.19 -14.46 15.43
C LYS A 107 5.14 -14.33 14.33
N ALA A 108 4.85 -13.09 13.96
CA ALA A 108 4.10 -12.75 12.75
C ALA A 108 4.99 -11.93 11.82
N SER A 109 4.66 -11.92 10.53
CA SER A 109 5.42 -11.24 9.50
C SER A 109 4.59 -10.23 8.74
N VAL A 110 5.20 -9.09 8.44
CA VAL A 110 4.71 -8.15 7.44
C VAL A 110 5.50 -8.37 6.17
N ILE A 111 4.80 -8.72 5.10
CA ILE A 111 5.40 -9.16 3.84
C ILE A 111 4.90 -8.31 2.69
N LEU A 112 5.83 -7.83 1.85
CA LEU A 112 5.51 -7.21 0.56
C LEU A 112 6.20 -7.98 -0.56
N MET A 113 5.44 -8.27 -1.60
CA MET A 113 5.88 -9.10 -2.72
C MET A 113 5.91 -8.31 -4.01
N ASN A 114 6.99 -8.45 -4.78
CA ASN A 114 7.05 -7.94 -6.14
C ASN A 114 6.53 -8.95 -7.18
N THR A 115 6.40 -10.22 -6.80
CA THR A 115 5.77 -11.22 -7.66
C THR A 115 4.90 -12.17 -6.85
N TYR A 116 3.61 -12.19 -7.16
CA TYR A 116 2.62 -13.07 -6.57
C TYR A 116 1.58 -13.43 -7.66
N PRO A 117 1.85 -14.45 -8.49
CA PRO A 117 0.98 -14.80 -9.61
C PRO A 117 -0.33 -15.40 -9.11
N THR A 118 -1.38 -15.36 -9.94
CA THR A 118 -2.66 -16.03 -9.65
C THR A 118 -2.53 -17.55 -9.68
N THR A 119 -1.52 -18.07 -10.37
CA THR A 119 -1.27 -19.51 -10.52
C THR A 119 0.23 -19.79 -10.62
N GLY A 120 0.70 -20.85 -9.96
CA GLY A 120 2.08 -21.32 -10.01
C GLY A 120 2.99 -20.73 -8.93
N ASN A 121 4.16 -21.35 -8.73
CA ASN A 121 4.96 -21.19 -7.51
C ASN A 121 6.14 -20.22 -7.71
N ASN A 122 6.03 -19.27 -8.64
CA ASN A 122 7.13 -18.34 -8.99
C ASN A 122 7.04 -17.03 -8.19
N ASN A 123 6.81 -17.14 -6.88
CA ASN A 123 6.71 -16.03 -5.95
C ASN A 123 8.07 -15.33 -5.78
N ASN A 124 8.06 -14.01 -5.56
CA ASN A 124 9.25 -13.26 -5.20
C ASN A 124 8.91 -12.15 -4.20
N TRP A 125 9.66 -12.13 -3.10
CA TRP A 125 9.47 -11.27 -1.95
C TRP A 125 10.45 -10.10 -1.98
N SER A 126 9.99 -8.92 -1.59
CA SER A 126 10.82 -7.73 -1.46
C SER A 126 11.07 -7.39 0.00
N VAL A 127 10.03 -7.48 0.82
CA VAL A 127 10.06 -7.22 2.26
C VAL A 127 9.54 -8.46 2.96
N VAL A 128 10.31 -8.98 3.91
CA VAL A 128 9.86 -10.00 4.86
C VAL A 128 10.43 -9.59 6.22
N VAL A 129 9.58 -9.02 7.07
CA VAL A 129 9.96 -8.58 8.41
C VAL A 129 9.17 -9.35 9.43
N GLU A 130 9.87 -10.15 10.23
CA GLU A 130 9.32 -10.91 11.35
C GLU A 130 9.32 -10.06 12.62
N LEU A 131 8.18 -10.00 13.28
CA LEU A 131 8.00 -9.43 14.61
C LEU A 131 7.94 -10.60 15.61
N ASN A 132 9.08 -10.92 16.22
CA ASN A 132 9.22 -12.10 17.07
C ASN A 132 8.98 -11.74 18.56
N ALA A 133 7.89 -12.23 19.12
CA ALA A 133 7.48 -12.00 20.49
C ALA A 133 8.29 -12.86 21.50
N ASP A 134 8.82 -14.02 21.09
CA ASP A 134 9.63 -14.89 21.95
C ASP A 134 11.03 -14.31 22.18
N SER A 135 11.67 -13.83 21.11
CA SER A 135 13.01 -13.23 21.20
C SER A 135 12.97 -11.73 21.49
N GLY A 136 11.83 -11.07 21.27
CA GLY A 136 11.68 -9.61 21.38
C GLY A 136 12.35 -8.85 20.23
N GLN A 137 12.61 -9.49 19.09
CA GLN A 137 13.39 -8.94 17.99
C GLN A 137 12.53 -8.67 16.75
N VAL A 138 12.86 -7.57 16.06
CA VAL A 138 12.45 -7.34 14.66
C VAL A 138 13.53 -7.91 13.76
N VAL A 139 13.17 -8.88 12.93
CA VAL A 139 14.12 -9.63 12.08
C VAL A 139 13.72 -9.46 10.61
N ARG A 140 14.61 -8.89 9.80
CA ARG A 140 14.51 -9.01 8.35
C ARG A 140 14.99 -10.41 7.96
N TRP A 141 14.09 -11.18 7.34
CA TRP A 141 14.39 -12.54 6.92
C TRP A 141 15.60 -12.56 5.93
N PRO A 142 16.46 -13.59 5.99
CA PRO A 142 16.33 -14.76 6.86
C PRO A 142 16.79 -14.59 8.30
N ASN A 143 17.80 -13.75 8.60
CA ASN A 143 18.43 -13.76 9.94
C ASN A 143 19.01 -12.41 10.36
N LEU A 144 18.57 -11.29 9.78
CA LEU A 144 19.10 -9.97 10.14
C LEU A 144 18.25 -9.31 11.20
N VAL A 145 18.75 -9.23 12.44
CA VAL A 145 18.11 -8.44 13.50
C VAL A 145 18.32 -6.96 13.19
N ILE A 146 17.21 -6.23 13.01
CA ILE A 146 17.21 -4.79 12.66
C ILE A 146 16.59 -3.91 13.74
N GLY A 147 16.00 -4.50 14.77
CA GLY A 147 15.38 -3.75 15.86
C GLY A 147 14.80 -4.66 16.94
N ASN A 148 14.03 -4.07 17.86
CA ASN A 148 13.33 -4.78 18.92
C ASN A 148 11.83 -4.58 18.76
N VAL A 149 11.07 -5.65 19.02
CA VAL A 149 9.60 -5.60 19.03
C VAL A 149 9.14 -4.79 20.25
N ILE A 150 8.07 -4.05 20.06
CA ILE A 150 7.38 -3.33 21.13
C ILE A 150 6.03 -4.02 21.33
N LYS A 151 5.77 -4.49 22.56
CA LYS A 151 4.53 -5.16 22.95
C LYS A 151 3.58 -4.22 23.70
N GLY A 152 2.32 -4.61 23.82
CA GLY A 152 1.32 -3.97 24.66
C GLY A 152 0.76 -2.64 24.14
N ARG A 153 1.12 -2.23 22.91
CA ARG A 153 0.56 -1.05 22.24
C ARG A 153 0.63 -1.16 20.72
N TRP A 154 -0.14 -0.30 20.06
CA TRP A 154 -0.06 -0.11 18.61
C TRP A 154 1.22 0.60 18.21
N VAL A 155 1.85 0.07 17.17
CA VAL A 155 3.11 0.55 16.61
C VAL A 155 3.04 0.50 15.09
N GLU A 156 3.31 1.63 14.46
CA GLU A 156 3.34 1.71 13.00
C GLU A 156 4.58 0.99 12.46
N PHE A 157 4.34 0.04 11.56
CA PHE A 157 5.32 -0.44 10.59
C PHE A 157 5.14 0.35 9.30
N GLN A 158 6.22 0.92 8.77
CA GLN A 158 6.17 1.71 7.56
C GLN A 158 7.33 1.37 6.63
N THR A 159 7.04 1.23 5.34
CA THR A 159 8.03 0.97 4.30
C THR A 159 7.88 1.99 3.17
N PRO A 160 8.66 3.07 3.22
CA PRO A 160 9.03 3.85 2.06
C PRO A 160 9.65 2.98 0.96
N ILE A 161 9.01 2.86 -0.20
CA ILE A 161 9.51 2.14 -1.39
C ILE A 161 9.77 3.11 -2.54
N ASP A 162 10.90 3.00 -3.20
CA ASP A 162 11.24 3.63 -4.49
C ASP A 162 11.58 2.52 -5.48
N ILE A 163 10.59 2.09 -6.25
CA ILE A 163 10.73 0.99 -7.21
C ILE A 163 11.66 1.40 -8.34
N ASP A 164 11.63 2.67 -8.75
CA ASP A 164 12.45 3.20 -9.84
C ASP A 164 13.93 3.24 -9.47
N ALA A 165 14.24 3.51 -8.20
CA ALA A 165 15.60 3.45 -7.66
C ALA A 165 16.00 2.07 -7.12
N ASP A 166 15.14 1.06 -7.21
CA ASP A 166 15.29 -0.26 -6.61
C ASP A 166 15.61 -0.22 -5.11
N LYS A 167 14.86 0.57 -4.34
CA LYS A 167 15.14 0.78 -2.91
C LYS A 167 13.90 0.75 -2.05
N PHE A 168 14.07 0.34 -0.80
CA PHE A 168 13.13 0.63 0.26
C PHE A 168 13.84 0.83 1.61
N ASP A 169 13.10 1.41 2.54
CA ASP A 169 13.48 1.58 3.93
C ASP A 169 12.47 0.88 4.85
N ILE A 170 12.88 0.52 6.07
CA ILE A 170 12.02 -0.05 7.10
C ILE A 170 12.02 0.89 8.30
N TYR A 171 10.83 1.38 8.65
CA TYR A 171 10.57 2.13 9.86
C TYR A 171 9.65 1.35 10.80
N TYR A 172 9.92 1.46 12.10
CA TYR A 172 9.08 0.90 13.15
C TYR A 172 9.01 1.90 14.30
N ASP A 173 7.80 2.25 14.76
CA ASP A 173 7.57 3.30 15.77
C ASP A 173 8.17 4.66 15.37
N GLY A 174 8.17 4.96 14.07
CA GLY A 174 8.80 6.17 13.50
C GLY A 174 10.34 6.17 13.50
N GLN A 175 10.99 5.10 13.99
CA GLN A 175 12.44 4.95 13.94
C GLN A 175 12.85 4.19 12.68
N LEU A 176 13.87 4.69 11.98
CA LEU A 176 14.50 3.98 10.87
C LEU A 176 15.29 2.77 11.42
N LEU A 177 14.90 1.56 11.02
CA LEU A 177 15.59 0.32 11.40
C LEU A 177 16.62 -0.09 10.34
N GLU A 178 16.28 0.03 9.06
CA GLU A 178 17.15 -0.29 7.92
C GLU A 178 16.78 0.60 6.72
N GLY A 179 17.75 1.01 5.91
CA GLY A 179 17.49 1.88 4.76
C GLY A 179 18.35 1.60 3.55
N GLY A 180 17.83 1.94 2.36
CA GLY A 180 18.48 1.75 1.07
C GLY A 180 18.60 0.28 0.66
N VAL A 181 17.69 -0.57 1.11
CA VAL A 181 17.68 -2.02 0.83
C VAL A 181 17.12 -2.26 -0.58
N SER A 182 17.69 -3.19 -1.35
CA SER A 182 17.21 -3.47 -2.72
C SER A 182 15.76 -3.99 -2.72
N TRP A 183 14.88 -3.34 -3.49
CA TRP A 183 13.50 -3.80 -3.64
C TRP A 183 13.42 -5.18 -4.33
N ARG A 184 14.24 -5.41 -5.35
CA ARG A 184 14.14 -6.60 -6.20
C ARG A 184 14.93 -7.79 -5.70
N ASP A 185 16.02 -7.56 -4.97
CA ASP A 185 16.99 -8.62 -4.69
C ASP A 185 17.34 -8.80 -3.20
N ALA A 186 16.69 -8.07 -2.27
CA ALA A 186 17.01 -8.17 -0.84
C ALA A 186 16.69 -9.52 -0.19
N VAL A 187 15.61 -10.17 -0.62
CA VAL A 187 15.18 -11.47 -0.08
C VAL A 187 15.62 -12.61 -0.99
N ALA A 188 15.34 -12.50 -2.30
CA ALA A 188 15.76 -13.46 -3.30
C ALA A 188 16.03 -12.75 -4.63
N PRO A 189 17.02 -13.20 -5.43
CA PRO A 189 17.35 -12.54 -6.69
C PRO A 189 16.23 -12.70 -7.73
N GLY A 190 16.17 -11.76 -8.68
CA GLY A 190 15.30 -11.87 -9.85
C GLY A 190 13.92 -11.23 -9.66
N GLY A 191 13.76 -10.40 -8.64
CA GLY A 191 12.54 -9.63 -8.42
C GLY A 191 12.22 -8.66 -9.56
N GLN A 192 10.96 -8.23 -9.60
CA GLN A 192 10.40 -7.35 -10.62
C GLN A 192 10.16 -5.93 -10.07
N PRO A 193 10.21 -4.88 -10.91
CA PRO A 193 9.97 -3.50 -10.48
C PRO A 193 8.46 -3.20 -10.35
N ARG A 194 7.80 -3.90 -9.42
CA ARG A 194 6.35 -3.79 -9.16
C ARG A 194 6.02 -4.20 -7.73
N ILE A 195 4.83 -3.87 -7.25
CA ILE A 195 4.23 -4.36 -6.00
C ILE A 195 3.01 -5.19 -6.39
N GLN A 196 2.97 -6.46 -5.97
CA GLN A 196 1.90 -7.39 -6.32
C GLN A 196 1.10 -7.91 -5.14
N ALA A 197 1.67 -7.90 -3.93
CA ALA A 197 0.91 -8.31 -2.75
C ALA A 197 1.45 -7.70 -1.46
N LEU A 198 0.53 -7.44 -0.55
CA LEU A 198 0.75 -7.46 0.90
C LEU A 198 0.35 -8.83 1.40
N ASP A 199 1.17 -9.40 2.27
CA ASP A 199 0.89 -10.63 3.00
C ASP A 199 1.13 -10.38 4.50
N LEU A 200 0.10 -10.68 5.30
CA LEU A 200 0.13 -10.64 6.75
C LEU A 200 0.06 -12.08 7.26
N TYR A 201 1.20 -12.56 7.76
CA TYR A 201 1.43 -13.97 7.97
C TYR A 201 1.77 -14.30 9.43
N GLY A 202 1.07 -15.26 10.01
CA GLY A 202 1.19 -15.69 11.40
C GLY A 202 2.33 -16.66 11.68
N SER A 203 3.09 -17.09 10.67
CA SER A 203 4.03 -18.22 10.73
C SER A 203 3.36 -19.58 11.03
N GLU A 204 3.90 -20.67 10.50
CA GLU A 204 3.34 -22.00 10.75
C GLU A 204 3.44 -22.41 12.24
N PRO A 205 2.57 -23.30 12.74
CA PRO A 205 2.63 -23.76 14.13
C PRO A 205 3.98 -24.40 14.49
N GLY A 206 4.60 -25.12 13.54
CA GLY A 206 5.93 -25.72 13.71
C GLY A 206 7.10 -24.74 13.53
N GLY A 207 6.83 -23.54 12.99
CA GLY A 207 7.81 -22.49 12.72
C GLY A 207 7.87 -21.39 13.78
N GLY A 208 7.19 -21.57 14.91
CA GLY A 208 7.07 -20.55 15.95
C GLY A 208 5.95 -19.54 15.67
N GLY A 209 4.82 -20.02 15.17
CA GLY A 209 3.63 -19.22 14.88
C GLY A 209 3.16 -18.34 16.03
N THR A 210 2.73 -17.11 15.73
CA THR A 210 2.22 -16.18 16.74
C THR A 210 0.98 -16.74 17.45
N THR A 211 0.86 -16.50 18.76
CA THR A 211 -0.39 -16.77 19.49
C THR A 211 -1.46 -15.71 19.24
N GLY A 212 -1.10 -14.61 18.58
CA GLY A 212 -1.98 -13.50 18.24
C GLY A 212 -1.19 -12.24 17.95
N THR A 213 -1.35 -11.71 16.74
CA THR A 213 -0.85 -10.39 16.36
C THR A 213 -1.94 -9.68 15.58
N TYR A 214 -2.14 -8.39 15.88
CA TYR A 214 -3.20 -7.60 15.28
C TYR A 214 -2.62 -6.58 14.31
N PHE A 215 -3.35 -6.37 13.22
CA PHE A 215 -3.02 -5.43 12.17
C PHE A 215 -4.21 -4.51 11.91
N ASP A 216 -3.94 -3.22 11.80
CA ASP A 216 -4.98 -2.21 11.56
C ASP A 216 -4.46 -1.08 10.67
N ASP A 217 -5.37 -0.28 10.11
CA ASP A 217 -5.07 0.90 9.29
C ASP A 217 -4.03 0.65 8.17
N ALA A 218 -4.15 -0.48 7.49
CA ALA A 218 -3.24 -0.85 6.41
C ALA A 218 -3.42 0.10 5.22
N SER A 219 -2.32 0.57 4.63
CA SER A 219 -2.38 1.40 3.42
C SER A 219 -1.18 1.25 2.52
N LEU A 220 -1.42 1.35 1.21
CA LEU A 220 -0.40 1.47 0.18
C LEU A 220 -0.72 2.73 -0.61
N LYS A 221 0.11 3.75 -0.45
CA LYS A 221 -0.13 5.06 -1.05
C LYS A 221 0.98 5.39 -2.02
N SER A 222 0.61 5.86 -3.19
CA SER A 222 1.59 6.42 -4.12
C SER A 222 2.27 7.60 -3.44
N ARG A 223 3.58 7.49 -3.22
CA ARG A 223 4.41 8.68 -3.08
C ARG A 223 4.65 9.07 -4.50
N LEU A 224 3.90 9.98 -5.08
CA LEU A 224 4.18 10.37 -6.45
C LEU A 224 5.64 10.80 -6.53
N GLY A 225 6.47 9.92 -7.10
CA GLY A 225 7.90 10.09 -7.14
C GLY A 225 8.19 11.32 -7.96
N GLY A 226 8.79 12.30 -7.31
CA GLY A 226 9.29 13.49 -7.96
C GLY A 226 8.34 14.66 -7.82
N THR A 227 8.74 15.55 -6.91
CA THR A 227 8.60 16.99 -7.11
C THR A 227 7.25 17.37 -7.66
N ASN A 228 6.07 17.07 -7.10
CA ASN A 228 4.81 17.49 -7.73
C ASN A 228 3.90 18.20 -6.73
N CYS A 229 3.21 19.22 -7.21
CA CYS A 229 2.39 20.06 -6.35
C CYS A 229 1.15 19.30 -5.89
N GLN A 230 1.02 19.11 -4.58
CA GLN A 230 -0.10 18.43 -3.93
C GLN A 230 -1.19 19.42 -3.51
N TYR A 231 -2.45 19.04 -3.72
CA TYR A 231 -3.61 19.88 -3.44
C TYR A 231 -4.68 19.16 -2.63
N LYS A 232 -4.97 19.65 -1.43
CA LYS A 232 -6.11 19.17 -0.63
C LYS A 232 -7.43 19.64 -1.22
N LEU A 233 -8.26 18.69 -1.66
CA LEU A 233 -9.54 18.96 -2.30
C LEU A 233 -10.52 19.64 -1.33
N LYS A 234 -11.19 20.68 -1.81
CA LYS A 234 -12.16 21.46 -1.03
C LYS A 234 -13.62 21.14 -1.38
N LYS A 235 -13.85 20.32 -2.40
CA LYS A 235 -15.16 19.86 -2.84
C LYS A 235 -15.06 18.44 -3.37
N ASN A 236 -16.12 17.67 -3.19
CA ASN A 236 -16.24 16.35 -3.81
C ASN A 236 -16.19 16.50 -5.33
N SER A 237 -15.33 15.71 -5.97
CA SER A 237 -15.38 15.59 -7.41
C SER A 237 -16.62 14.78 -7.82
N LYS A 238 -16.96 14.86 -9.11
CA LYS A 238 -18.17 14.24 -9.66
C LYS A 238 -17.80 13.14 -10.62
N ALA A 239 -18.10 11.91 -10.24
CA ALA A 239 -18.11 10.74 -11.11
C ALA A 239 -18.96 10.97 -12.36
N LYS A 240 -18.40 10.60 -13.51
CA LYS A 240 -19.08 10.56 -14.80
C LYS A 240 -18.64 9.33 -15.57
N LYS A 241 -19.56 8.82 -16.40
CA LYS A 241 -19.35 7.66 -17.27
C LYS A 241 -18.81 6.42 -16.52
N GLY A 242 -19.39 6.12 -15.35
CA GLY A 242 -19.07 4.89 -14.62
C GLY A 242 -17.83 4.93 -13.73
N CYS A 243 -17.17 6.08 -13.58
CA CYS A 243 -16.04 6.20 -12.65
C CYS A 243 -16.48 6.04 -11.18
N GLY A 244 -16.02 4.98 -10.48
CA GLY A 244 -16.39 4.70 -9.10
C GLY A 244 -15.52 5.42 -8.06
N SER A 245 -14.28 5.72 -8.44
CA SER A 245 -13.22 6.05 -7.48
C SER A 245 -12.85 7.54 -7.46
N CYS A 246 -13.83 8.41 -7.66
CA CYS A 246 -13.57 9.85 -7.76
C CYS A 246 -13.19 10.50 -6.42
N PRO A 247 -12.13 11.34 -6.37
CA PRO A 247 -11.61 11.87 -5.12
C PRO A 247 -12.60 12.86 -4.48
N ARG A 248 -12.69 12.81 -3.16
CA ARG A 248 -13.63 13.52 -2.32
C ARG A 248 -12.99 14.77 -1.72
N LYS A 249 -13.82 15.60 -1.08
CA LYS A 249 -13.33 16.72 -0.28
C LYS A 249 -12.50 16.16 0.87
N GLY A 250 -11.25 16.61 0.98
CA GLY A 250 -10.32 16.14 2.03
C GLY A 250 -9.12 15.42 1.43
N ASP A 251 -9.34 14.70 0.33
CA ASP A 251 -8.33 13.92 -0.38
C ASP A 251 -7.23 14.82 -0.94
N LEU A 252 -6.03 14.26 -1.06
CA LEU A 252 -4.92 14.89 -1.77
C LEU A 252 -5.05 14.64 -3.28
N PHE A 253 -4.67 15.64 -4.05
CA PHE A 253 -4.60 15.59 -5.50
C PHE A 253 -3.29 16.27 -5.93
N ALA A 254 -2.30 15.51 -6.36
CA ALA A 254 -1.15 16.05 -7.06
C ALA A 254 -1.50 16.50 -8.49
N SER A 255 -0.84 17.55 -8.92
CA SER A 255 -0.83 17.96 -10.32
C SER A 255 0.36 17.35 -11.07
N GLU A 256 0.32 17.40 -12.40
CA GLU A 256 1.48 17.14 -13.27
C GLU A 256 2.59 18.22 -13.16
N THR A 257 2.46 19.19 -12.26
CA THR A 257 3.42 20.29 -12.10
C THR A 257 4.43 19.96 -11.02
N SER A 258 5.70 20.02 -11.40
CA SER A 258 6.82 19.98 -10.48
C SER A 258 7.37 21.34 -10.04
N CYS A 259 8.08 21.55 -8.91
CA CYS A 259 7.96 20.88 -7.64
C CYS A 259 9.23 20.73 -6.76
N GLU A 260 10.11 21.71 -6.58
CA GLU A 260 11.21 21.56 -5.59
C GLU A 260 10.82 22.17 -4.23
N ASP A 261 10.11 23.29 -4.24
CA ASP A 261 9.53 23.96 -3.06
C ASP A 261 8.01 24.15 -3.28
N VAL A 262 7.24 24.18 -2.18
CA VAL A 262 5.81 24.52 -2.17
C VAL A 262 5.52 25.83 -2.91
N LYS A 263 6.47 26.78 -2.97
CA LYS A 263 6.35 28.04 -3.71
C LYS A 263 6.28 27.89 -5.22
N ASP A 264 6.80 26.80 -5.77
CA ASP A 264 6.74 26.50 -7.22
C ASP A 264 5.31 26.19 -7.66
N CYS A 265 4.47 25.85 -6.68
CA CYS A 265 3.11 25.45 -6.90
C CYS A 265 2.14 26.60 -6.95
N LYS A 266 1.14 26.47 -7.82
CA LYS A 266 -0.05 27.34 -7.76
C LYS A 266 -0.70 27.16 -6.40
N LYS A 267 -1.19 28.23 -5.77
CA LYS A 267 -1.88 28.14 -4.45
C LYS A 267 -3.19 27.35 -4.48
N LYS A 268 -3.78 27.16 -5.67
CA LYS A 268 -5.06 26.47 -5.87
C LYS A 268 -5.07 25.77 -7.22
N ILE A 269 -5.78 24.66 -7.29
CA ILE A 269 -6.04 23.94 -8.54
C ILE A 269 -7.54 23.95 -8.85
N SER A 270 -7.88 24.01 -10.14
CA SER A 270 -9.25 23.93 -10.62
C SER A 270 -9.29 23.28 -12.01
N LEU A 271 -9.31 21.95 -12.05
CA LEU A 271 -9.44 21.20 -13.29
C LEU A 271 -10.91 20.91 -13.61
N LYS A 272 -11.25 21.01 -14.90
CA LYS A 272 -12.61 20.71 -15.37
C LYS A 272 -12.89 19.21 -15.22
N GLN A 273 -11.93 18.37 -15.61
CA GLN A 273 -12.00 16.92 -15.53
C GLN A 273 -10.61 16.30 -15.38
N VAL A 274 -10.56 15.10 -14.81
CA VAL A 274 -9.41 14.17 -14.79
C VAL A 274 -9.91 12.77 -15.11
N ALA A 275 -9.04 11.91 -15.63
CA ALA A 275 -9.37 10.49 -15.87
C ALA A 275 -9.86 9.81 -14.58
N CYS A 276 -10.53 8.67 -14.71
CA CYS A 276 -10.93 7.93 -13.53
C CYS A 276 -9.70 7.40 -12.78
N PRO A 277 -9.59 7.58 -11.46
CA PRO A 277 -8.42 7.14 -10.68
C PRO A 277 -8.13 5.64 -10.80
N ASP A 278 -9.17 4.81 -10.89
CA ASP A 278 -9.08 3.35 -11.03
C ASP A 278 -8.83 2.86 -12.48
N GLY A 279 -8.53 3.76 -13.42
CA GLY A 279 -8.29 3.40 -14.82
C GLY A 279 -9.55 3.00 -15.62
N GLY A 280 -10.75 3.07 -15.02
CA GLY A 280 -12.00 2.75 -15.71
C GLY A 280 -12.36 3.71 -16.84
N GLN A 281 -13.37 3.36 -17.66
CA GLN A 281 -13.82 4.14 -18.85
C GLN A 281 -14.46 5.52 -18.52
N GLY A 282 -14.38 5.96 -17.26
CA GLY A 282 -15.01 7.17 -16.75
C GLY A 282 -14.06 8.35 -16.52
N PHE A 283 -14.56 9.41 -15.88
CA PHE A 283 -13.76 10.56 -15.46
C PHE A 283 -14.37 11.29 -14.27
N CYS A 284 -13.54 12.03 -13.53
CA CYS A 284 -13.96 12.88 -12.42
C CYS A 284 -14.00 14.35 -12.84
N LYS A 285 -15.15 15.02 -12.63
CA LYS A 285 -15.29 16.47 -12.86
C LYS A 285 -15.11 17.27 -11.58
N LYS A 286 -14.75 18.54 -11.73
CA LYS A 286 -14.70 19.56 -10.66
C LYS A 286 -13.60 19.31 -9.62
N ILE A 287 -12.39 18.95 -10.05
CA ILE A 287 -11.22 18.86 -9.17
C ILE A 287 -10.85 20.27 -8.72
N LYS A 288 -11.09 20.57 -7.44
CA LYS A 288 -10.82 21.89 -6.86
C LYS A 288 -10.18 21.74 -5.50
N GLY A 289 -8.92 22.15 -5.39
CA GLY A 289 -8.11 22.03 -4.19
C GLY A 289 -7.33 23.30 -3.85
N LYS A 290 -6.83 23.35 -2.62
CA LYS A 290 -5.80 24.32 -2.21
C LYS A 290 -4.48 23.58 -2.10
N LEU A 291 -3.39 24.27 -2.44
CA LEU A 291 -2.04 23.76 -2.24
C LEU A 291 -1.89 23.27 -0.80
N ASP A 292 -1.31 22.09 -0.67
CA ASP A 292 -1.08 21.42 0.59
C ASP A 292 0.42 21.26 0.81
N SER A 293 1.08 20.55 -0.10
CA SER A 293 2.52 20.29 -0.05
C SER A 293 3.13 20.22 -1.45
N CYS A 294 4.44 20.06 -1.46
CA CYS A 294 5.24 19.70 -2.62
C CYS A 294 5.97 18.42 -2.23
N GLY A 295 5.76 17.34 -2.98
CA GLY A 295 6.26 16.01 -2.63
C GLY A 295 5.37 14.90 -3.10
#